data_AF-A0A831W7C3-F1
#
_entry.id   AF-A0A831W7C3-F1
#
_cell.length_a   1.000
_cell.length_b   1.000
_cell.length_c   1.000
_cell.angle_alpha   90.00
_cell.angle_beta   90.00
_cell.angle_gamma   90.00
#
_symmetry.space_group_name_H-M   'P 1'
#
loop_
_entity.id
_entity.type
_entity.pdbx_description
1 polymer ?
#
loop_
_entity_poly.entity_id
_entity_poly.type
_entity_poly.pdbx_seq_one_letter_code
_entity_poly.pdbx_strand_id
1 'polypeptide(L)'
;MKAKSTAVLIAGALIASVSPFISIAGGDHSDGHAEKKEAMTQSGGMHRDEEEAHKEENHEEGGDHSHSNWVAPPESYASLRYGGWDDAAAARRGKVIFRERCVACHGVDGKDTGPAAAALKHPPANLTNNFHRLGGEGDGYLFWRVTEGGTVEPFKSLESAMPPFGGQLTPQQRWDVLTYIHRDFHHGFQDDAD
;
A
#
# COMPACT_ATOMS: atom_id res chain seq x y z
N MET A 1 -6.52 12.69 60.45
CA MET A 1 -5.20 13.34 60.26
C MET A 1 -5.03 13.56 58.75
N LYS A 2 -4.95 14.81 58.29
CA LYS A 2 -4.91 15.19 56.87
C LYS A 2 -3.46 15.54 56.51
N ALA A 3 -2.80 14.72 55.70
CA ALA A 3 -1.49 15.02 55.14
C ALA A 3 -1.67 15.74 53.80
N LYS A 4 -1.17 16.97 53.72
CA LYS A 4 -0.92 17.70 52.48
C LYS A 4 0.60 17.77 52.31
N SER A 5 1.13 17.36 51.16
CA SER A 5 2.46 17.78 50.68
C SER A 5 2.59 17.41 49.20
N THR A 6 2.41 18.39 48.30
CA THR A 6 3.42 19.25 47.64
C THR A 6 3.87 18.65 46.31
N ALA A 7 3.32 19.20 45.22
CA ALA A 7 3.76 18.95 43.86
C ALA A 7 5.03 19.77 43.58
N VAL A 8 6.05 19.12 43.04
CA VAL A 8 7.27 19.76 42.51
C VAL A 8 7.10 19.89 41.01
N LEU A 9 6.98 21.12 40.52
CA LEU A 9 7.01 21.45 39.09
C LEU A 9 8.46 21.74 38.70
N ILE A 10 9.05 20.89 37.85
CA ILE A 10 10.33 21.17 37.19
C ILE A 10 10.01 21.65 35.78
N ALA A 11 10.17 22.95 35.56
CA ALA A 11 10.21 23.56 34.23
C ALA A 11 11.58 23.27 33.60
N GLY A 12 11.63 22.41 32.59
CA GLY A 12 12.80 22.13 31.77
C GLY A 12 12.71 22.88 30.44
N ALA A 13 13.66 23.77 30.21
CA ALA A 13 13.73 24.69 29.08
C ALA A 13 13.93 24.00 27.72
N LEU A 14 13.23 24.51 26.71
CA LEU A 14 13.40 24.22 25.29
C LEU A 14 14.70 24.83 24.77
N ILE A 15 15.56 24.01 24.17
CA ILE A 15 16.71 24.47 23.37
C ILE A 15 16.38 24.16 21.91
N ALA A 16 15.89 25.17 21.19
CA ALA A 16 15.75 25.10 19.73
C ALA A 16 17.13 25.34 19.11
N SER A 17 17.72 24.30 18.52
CA SER A 17 18.86 24.46 17.63
C SER A 17 18.35 24.71 16.21
N VAL A 18 18.54 25.93 15.74
CA VAL A 18 18.32 26.32 14.34
C VAL A 18 19.59 26.03 13.55
N SER A 19 19.55 25.01 12.70
CA SER A 19 20.60 24.76 11.71
C SER A 19 20.45 25.76 10.55
N PRO A 20 21.53 26.37 10.05
CA PRO A 20 21.45 27.26 8.91
C PRO A 20 21.23 26.46 7.61
N PHE A 21 20.18 26.84 6.87
CA PHE A 21 19.96 26.45 5.48
C PHE A 21 21.10 26.99 4.62
N ILE A 22 21.81 26.08 3.95
CA ILE A 22 22.72 26.42 2.85
C ILE A 22 21.87 26.59 1.59
N SER A 23 21.70 27.83 1.15
CA SER A 23 21.18 28.17 -0.17
C SER A 23 22.27 27.92 -1.22
N ILE A 24 21.98 27.04 -2.19
CA ILE A 24 22.72 26.99 -3.46
C ILE A 24 21.73 27.39 -4.54
N ALA A 25 21.91 28.60 -5.06
CA ALA A 25 21.24 29.12 -6.24
C ALA A 25 22.14 28.94 -7.46
N GLY A 26 21.52 28.73 -8.63
CA GLY A 26 22.06 29.16 -9.92
C GLY A 26 22.71 28.08 -10.77
N GLY A 27 22.03 27.72 -11.87
CA GLY A 27 22.57 26.86 -12.93
C GLY A 27 21.59 26.69 -14.09
N ASP A 28 21.08 27.81 -14.61
CA ASP A 28 20.51 27.92 -15.95
C ASP A 28 21.63 27.69 -16.98
N HIS A 29 21.42 26.76 -17.92
CA HIS A 29 22.06 26.75 -19.24
C HIS A 29 21.02 26.40 -20.29
N SER A 30 20.96 27.27 -21.28
CA SER A 30 20.06 27.30 -22.42
C SER A 30 20.66 26.61 -23.66
N ASP A 31 19.75 26.38 -24.61
CA ASP A 31 19.92 26.29 -26.06
C ASP A 31 20.62 25.08 -26.70
N GLY A 32 19.89 24.45 -27.64
CA GLY A 32 20.40 23.38 -28.49
C GLY A 32 19.41 22.85 -29.53
N HIS A 33 19.05 23.71 -30.49
CA HIS A 33 18.57 23.51 -31.87
C HIS A 33 17.91 22.19 -32.37
N ALA A 34 16.85 22.46 -33.14
CA ALA A 34 16.04 21.60 -33.99
C ALA A 34 16.75 20.90 -35.16
N GLU A 35 15.94 20.07 -35.85
CA GLU A 35 15.97 19.66 -37.28
C GLU A 35 16.56 18.26 -37.58
N LYS A 36 16.11 17.42 -38.52
CA LYS A 36 14.91 17.26 -39.40
C LYS A 36 15.16 16.04 -40.34
N LYS A 37 14.08 15.30 -40.69
CA LYS A 37 13.78 14.54 -41.94
C LYS A 37 14.35 13.13 -42.24
N GLU A 38 13.40 12.19 -42.29
CA GLU A 38 12.96 11.28 -43.40
C GLU A 38 13.94 10.53 -44.35
N ALA A 39 13.71 9.21 -44.48
CA ALA A 39 13.55 8.41 -45.72
C ALA A 39 13.33 6.92 -45.31
N MET A 40 12.19 6.25 -45.53
CA MET A 40 11.61 5.69 -46.76
C MET A 40 12.48 4.59 -47.43
N THR A 41 12.08 3.32 -47.29
CA THR A 41 12.11 2.33 -48.39
C THR A 41 11.23 1.11 -48.05
N GLN A 42 10.68 0.51 -49.09
CA GLN A 42 9.46 -0.28 -49.19
C GLN A 42 9.75 -1.53 -50.02
N SER A 43 9.25 -2.70 -49.60
CA SER A 43 8.89 -3.89 -50.42
C SER A 43 8.71 -5.07 -49.46
N GLY A 44 7.68 -5.91 -49.45
CA GLY A 44 6.71 -6.34 -50.45
C GLY A 44 6.55 -7.86 -50.28
N GLY A 45 5.32 -8.39 -50.31
CA GLY A 45 5.08 -9.85 -50.37
C GLY A 45 3.86 -10.33 -49.59
N MET A 46 2.71 -10.40 -50.25
CA MET A 46 1.57 -11.22 -49.84
C MET A 46 1.78 -12.67 -50.30
N HIS A 47 1.64 -13.65 -49.41
CA HIS A 47 1.09 -14.97 -49.74
C HIS A 47 0.37 -15.52 -48.51
N ARG A 48 -0.95 -15.70 -48.64
CA ARG A 48 -1.76 -16.63 -47.83
C ARG A 48 -1.36 -18.04 -48.27
N ASP A 49 -1.29 -18.97 -47.32
CA ASP A 49 -1.98 -20.26 -47.34
C ASP A 49 -1.96 -20.82 -45.90
N GLU A 50 -3.16 -21.12 -45.41
CA GLU A 50 -3.45 -21.68 -44.09
C GLU A 50 -3.28 -23.20 -44.14
N GLU A 51 -2.45 -23.78 -43.27
CA GLU A 51 -2.69 -25.12 -42.74
C GLU A 51 -2.15 -25.20 -41.31
N GLU A 52 -3.10 -25.43 -40.40
CA GLU A 52 -2.97 -25.39 -38.95
C GLU A 52 -2.10 -26.55 -38.44
N ALA A 53 -1.00 -26.20 -37.78
CA ALA A 53 -0.39 -27.05 -36.76
C ALA A 53 -0.59 -26.34 -35.42
N HIS A 54 -1.65 -26.69 -34.70
CA HIS A 54 -1.87 -26.27 -33.33
C HIS A 54 -0.70 -26.74 -32.46
N LYS A 55 0.24 -25.84 -32.21
CA LYS A 55 1.22 -26.00 -31.15
C LYS A 55 0.75 -25.15 -29.99
N GLU A 56 0.66 -25.83 -28.86
CA GLU A 56 0.26 -25.32 -27.57
C GLU A 56 1.16 -24.14 -27.16
N GLU A 57 0.58 -22.95 -27.13
CA GLU A 57 1.17 -21.79 -26.51
C GLU A 57 0.15 -21.30 -25.48
N ASN A 58 0.20 -21.90 -24.29
CA ASN A 58 -0.44 -21.32 -23.12
C ASN A 58 0.25 -19.97 -22.87
N HIS A 59 -0.32 -18.90 -23.43
CA HIS A 59 -0.15 -17.57 -22.90
C HIS A 59 -0.75 -17.58 -21.49
N GLU A 60 0.09 -17.88 -20.50
CA GLU A 60 -0.12 -17.38 -19.15
C GLU A 60 -0.05 -15.86 -19.24
N GLU A 61 -1.20 -15.24 -19.48
CA GLU A 61 -1.38 -13.82 -19.23
C GLU A 61 -0.93 -13.56 -17.79
N GLY A 62 0.15 -12.79 -17.64
CA GLY A 62 0.68 -12.36 -16.35
C GLY A 62 -0.44 -11.71 -15.57
N GLY A 63 -1.03 -12.48 -14.65
CA GLY A 63 -2.23 -12.10 -13.95
C GLY A 63 -2.01 -10.83 -13.17
N ASP A 64 -2.70 -9.77 -13.57
CA ASP A 64 -3.04 -8.65 -12.71
C ASP A 64 -3.85 -9.21 -11.53
N HIS A 65 -3.19 -9.51 -10.41
CA HIS A 65 -3.85 -9.93 -9.18
C HIS A 65 -4.30 -8.67 -8.42
N SER A 66 -5.11 -7.88 -9.11
CA SER A 66 -6.01 -6.91 -8.52
C SER A 66 -7.09 -7.69 -7.75
N HIS A 67 -7.09 -7.55 -6.43
CA HIS A 67 -8.25 -7.93 -5.62
C HIS A 67 -9.33 -6.85 -5.79
N SER A 68 -9.99 -6.85 -6.95
CA SER A 68 -11.17 -6.02 -7.23
C SER A 68 -12.34 -6.33 -6.30
N ASN A 69 -12.28 -7.47 -5.57
CA ASN A 69 -13.21 -7.89 -4.53
C ASN A 69 -12.49 -8.61 -3.38
N TRP A 70 -13.10 -8.58 -2.18
CA TRP A 70 -12.65 -9.34 -1.02
C TRP A 70 -12.78 -10.85 -1.25
N VAL A 71 -11.79 -11.63 -0.80
CA VAL A 71 -11.98 -13.07 -0.60
C VAL A 71 -12.76 -13.26 0.71
N ALA A 72 -13.69 -14.21 0.78
CA ALA A 72 -14.36 -14.52 2.04
C ALA A 72 -13.32 -15.02 3.06
N PRO A 73 -13.14 -14.34 4.21
CA PRO A 73 -12.20 -14.81 5.23
C PRO A 73 -12.74 -16.08 5.90
N PRO A 74 -11.87 -16.88 6.54
CA PRO A 74 -12.33 -18.04 7.30
C PRO A 74 -13.25 -17.63 8.46
N GLU A 75 -14.06 -18.59 8.95
CA GLU A 75 -15.10 -18.35 9.94
C GLU A 75 -14.60 -17.61 11.20
N SER A 76 -13.37 -17.88 11.63
CA SER A 76 -12.72 -17.21 12.76
C SER A 76 -12.55 -15.71 12.61
N TYR A 77 -12.60 -15.18 11.38
CA TYR A 77 -12.48 -13.76 11.07
C TYR A 77 -13.76 -13.18 10.45
N ALA A 78 -14.66 -14.01 9.91
CA ALA A 78 -15.84 -13.56 9.15
C ALA A 78 -16.79 -12.65 9.95
N SER A 79 -16.90 -12.86 11.26
CA SER A 79 -17.74 -12.06 12.17
C SER A 79 -17.02 -10.86 12.78
N LEU A 80 -15.74 -10.67 12.49
CA LEU A 80 -14.96 -9.59 13.07
C LEU A 80 -15.43 -8.24 12.51
N ARG A 81 -15.68 -7.29 13.43
CA ARG A 81 -16.12 -5.93 13.12
C ARG A 81 -15.28 -4.94 13.90
N TYR A 82 -14.96 -3.82 13.28
CA TYR A 82 -14.21 -2.74 13.90
C TYR A 82 -14.97 -1.41 13.73
N GLY A 83 -15.12 -0.68 14.84
CA GLY A 83 -15.85 0.60 14.85
C GLY A 83 -14.95 1.84 14.93
N GLY A 84 -13.63 1.66 15.01
CA GLY A 84 -12.67 2.75 15.24
C GLY A 84 -12.08 3.34 13.96
N TRP A 85 -12.76 3.22 12.82
CA TRP A 85 -12.26 3.66 11.51
C TRP A 85 -11.97 5.16 11.43
N ASP A 86 -12.66 5.97 12.25
CA ASP A 86 -12.46 7.43 12.31
C ASP A 86 -11.49 7.89 13.42
N ASP A 87 -10.90 6.96 14.19
CA ASP A 87 -10.01 7.32 15.29
C ASP A 87 -8.67 7.90 14.79
N ALA A 88 -8.54 9.23 14.90
CA ALA A 88 -7.32 9.94 14.52
C ALA A 88 -6.10 9.55 15.37
N ALA A 89 -6.27 9.13 16.61
CA ALA A 89 -5.17 8.63 17.43
C ALA A 89 -4.71 7.25 16.97
N ALA A 90 -5.64 6.36 16.61
CA ALA A 90 -5.33 5.07 16.00
C ALA A 90 -4.56 5.25 14.68
N ALA A 91 -5.02 6.11 13.78
CA ALA A 91 -4.29 6.40 12.55
C ALA A 91 -2.88 6.95 12.78
N ARG A 92 -2.68 7.83 13.77
CA ARG A 92 -1.33 8.32 14.12
C ARG A 92 -0.40 7.18 14.57
N ARG A 93 -0.89 6.24 15.38
CA ARG A 93 -0.12 5.04 15.78
C ARG A 93 0.13 4.12 14.58
N GLY A 94 -0.89 3.92 13.75
CA GLY A 94 -0.81 3.13 12.53
C GLY A 94 0.21 3.64 11.53
N LYS A 95 0.30 4.96 11.35
CA LYS A 95 1.29 5.61 10.47
C LYS A 95 2.73 5.24 10.83
N VAL A 96 3.05 5.17 12.13
CA VAL A 96 4.39 4.79 12.60
C VAL A 96 4.68 3.35 12.19
N ILE A 97 3.74 2.44 12.44
CA ILE A 97 3.88 1.02 12.10
C ILE A 97 3.97 0.83 10.58
N PHE A 98 3.14 1.52 9.80
CA PHE A 98 3.15 1.45 8.34
C PHE A 98 4.51 1.85 7.77
N ARG A 99 5.10 2.94 8.27
CA ARG A 99 6.45 3.38 7.87
C ARG A 99 7.52 2.33 8.14
N GLU A 100 7.44 1.64 9.27
CA GLU A 100 8.45 0.66 9.67
C GLU A 100 8.28 -0.70 8.99
N ARG A 101 7.05 -1.09 8.64
CA ARG A 101 6.72 -2.47 8.27
C ARG A 101 6.13 -2.66 6.88
N CYS A 102 5.52 -1.62 6.31
CA CYS A 102 4.72 -1.73 5.09
C CYS A 102 5.36 -0.99 3.90
N VAL A 103 6.03 0.15 4.14
CA VAL A 103 6.60 1.02 3.10
C VAL A 103 7.61 0.30 2.19
N ALA A 104 8.36 -0.67 2.71
CA ALA A 104 9.36 -1.39 1.92
C ALA A 104 8.76 -2.04 0.66
N CYS A 105 7.49 -2.46 0.71
CA CYS A 105 6.77 -3.04 -0.41
C CYS A 105 5.68 -2.11 -0.95
N HIS A 106 4.83 -1.53 -0.09
CA HIS A 106 3.69 -0.73 -0.54
C HIS A 106 4.03 0.72 -0.88
N GLY A 107 5.24 1.19 -0.59
CA GLY A 107 5.62 2.58 -0.80
C GLY A 107 5.06 3.53 0.26
N VAL A 108 5.60 4.76 0.30
CA VAL A 108 5.10 5.82 1.21
C VAL A 108 3.74 6.36 0.79
N ASP A 109 3.42 6.24 -0.50
CA ASP A 109 2.17 6.65 -1.12
C ASP A 109 1.13 5.53 -1.19
N GLY A 110 1.49 4.32 -0.75
CA GLY A 110 0.60 3.14 -0.78
C GLY A 110 0.41 2.56 -2.18
N LYS A 111 1.10 3.07 -3.21
CA LYS A 111 0.88 2.72 -4.62
C LYS A 111 1.92 1.73 -5.12
N ASP A 112 2.19 0.67 -4.36
CA ASP A 112 3.13 -0.40 -4.74
C ASP A 112 4.56 0.04 -5.13
N THR A 113 4.95 1.26 -4.77
CA THR A 113 6.23 1.89 -5.16
C THR A 113 7.38 1.58 -4.19
N GLY A 114 7.21 0.60 -3.29
CA GLY A 114 8.25 0.25 -2.33
C GLY A 114 9.50 -0.29 -3.04
N PRO A 115 10.71 -0.04 -2.51
CA PRO A 115 11.96 -0.50 -3.14
C PRO A 115 12.05 -2.02 -3.31
N ALA A 116 11.31 -2.80 -2.52
CA ALA A 116 11.25 -4.24 -2.66
C ALA A 116 10.20 -4.72 -3.68
N ALA A 117 9.25 -3.87 -4.10
CA ALA A 117 8.11 -4.27 -4.91
C ALA A 117 8.51 -4.87 -6.26
N ALA A 118 9.47 -4.24 -6.96
CA ALA A 118 9.96 -4.69 -8.26
C ALA A 118 10.67 -6.06 -8.24
N ALA A 119 11.09 -6.53 -7.06
CA ALA A 119 11.73 -7.83 -6.90
C ALA A 119 10.75 -8.95 -6.52
N LEU A 120 9.48 -8.63 -6.26
CA LEU A 120 8.46 -9.62 -5.94
C LEU A 120 7.95 -10.27 -7.22
N LYS A 121 7.64 -11.57 -7.15
CA LYS A 121 6.95 -12.29 -8.24
C LYS A 121 5.64 -11.60 -8.64
N HIS A 122 4.98 -11.02 -7.65
CA HIS A 122 3.66 -10.43 -7.70
C HIS A 122 3.74 -9.08 -6.99
N PRO A 123 3.45 -7.95 -7.66
CA PRO A 123 3.47 -6.65 -7.01
C PRO A 123 2.51 -6.63 -5.80
N PRO A 124 2.84 -5.85 -4.77
CA PRO A 124 1.91 -5.65 -3.67
C PRO A 124 0.66 -4.91 -4.16
N ALA A 125 -0.46 -5.07 -3.46
CA ALA A 125 -1.66 -4.32 -3.80
C ALA A 125 -1.44 -2.80 -3.69
N ASN A 126 -1.96 -2.06 -4.65
CA ASN A 126 -2.12 -0.62 -4.55
C ASN A 126 -3.19 -0.29 -3.49
N LEU A 127 -2.75 0.20 -2.34
CA LEU A 127 -3.58 0.49 -1.19
C LEU A 127 -4.44 1.75 -1.36
N THR A 128 -4.23 2.54 -2.43
CA THR A 128 -5.09 3.69 -2.75
C THR A 128 -6.38 3.28 -3.46
N ASN A 129 -6.43 2.05 -3.98
CA ASN A 129 -7.67 1.48 -4.47
C ASN A 129 -8.61 1.27 -3.27
N ASN A 130 -9.73 1.98 -3.26
CA ASN A 130 -10.69 1.91 -2.16
C ASN A 130 -11.79 0.89 -2.45
N PHE A 131 -11.69 -0.25 -1.77
CA PHE A 131 -12.67 -1.34 -1.76
C PHE A 131 -13.33 -1.53 -0.39
N HIS A 132 -12.94 -0.72 0.60
CA HIS A 132 -13.50 -0.69 1.96
C HIS A 132 -14.40 0.54 2.11
N ARG A 133 -15.58 0.47 1.50
CA ARG A 133 -16.51 1.61 1.39
C ARG A 133 -17.52 1.73 2.53
N LEU A 134 -17.80 0.62 3.21
CA LEU A 134 -18.80 0.56 4.28
C LEU A 134 -18.23 -0.17 5.49
N GLY A 135 -18.40 0.41 6.68
CA GLY A 135 -17.96 -0.20 7.92
C GLY A 135 -18.62 -1.55 8.17
N GLY A 136 -17.81 -2.56 8.52
CA GLY A 136 -18.27 -3.92 8.75
C GLY A 136 -18.25 -4.82 7.50
N GLU A 137 -18.19 -4.24 6.29
CA GLU A 137 -17.90 -4.98 5.07
C GLU A 137 -16.38 -5.06 4.88
N GLY A 138 -15.83 -6.27 4.71
CA GLY A 138 -14.39 -6.44 4.50
C GLY A 138 -13.51 -6.29 5.75
N ASP A 139 -14.02 -5.79 6.89
CA ASP A 139 -13.28 -5.68 8.16
C ASP A 139 -12.53 -6.97 8.52
N GLY A 140 -13.25 -8.10 8.49
CA GLY A 140 -12.70 -9.42 8.79
C GLY A 140 -11.62 -9.83 7.81
N TYR A 141 -11.79 -9.56 6.51
CA TYR A 141 -10.77 -9.83 5.51
C TYR A 141 -9.53 -8.97 5.75
N LEU A 142 -9.68 -7.66 5.97
CA LEU A 142 -8.56 -6.75 6.12
C LEU A 142 -7.68 -7.16 7.31
N PHE A 143 -8.33 -7.46 8.44
CA PHE A 143 -7.64 -7.92 9.62
C PHE A 143 -6.96 -9.27 9.40
N TRP A 144 -7.66 -10.21 8.75
CA TRP A 144 -7.11 -11.52 8.39
C TRP A 144 -5.89 -11.39 7.47
N ARG A 145 -5.99 -10.57 6.42
CA ARG A 145 -4.94 -10.31 5.43
C ARG A 145 -3.65 -9.82 6.09
N VAL A 146 -3.75 -8.89 7.04
CA VAL A 146 -2.59 -8.38 7.80
C VAL A 146 -2.10 -9.42 8.81
N THR A 147 -3.00 -10.15 9.46
CA THR A 147 -2.64 -11.12 10.50
C THR A 147 -1.85 -12.29 9.92
N GLU A 148 -2.34 -12.88 8.84
CA GLU A 148 -1.79 -14.13 8.28
C GLU A 148 -0.83 -13.91 7.11
N GLY A 149 -0.79 -12.73 6.50
CA GLY A 149 0.12 -12.50 5.37
C GLY A 149 -0.13 -13.50 4.23
N GLY A 150 0.93 -13.97 3.59
CA GLY A 150 0.90 -14.96 2.52
C GLY A 150 0.90 -16.41 3.00
N THR A 151 0.75 -16.69 4.31
CA THR A 151 0.95 -18.06 4.84
C THR A 151 -0.30 -18.94 4.78
N VAL A 152 -1.43 -18.38 4.35
CA VAL A 152 -2.74 -19.04 4.29
C VAL A 152 -3.31 -18.97 2.87
N GLU A 153 -4.20 -19.90 2.54
CA GLU A 153 -4.89 -19.87 1.25
C GLU A 153 -5.91 -18.71 1.17
N PRO A 154 -6.12 -18.11 -0.03
CA PRO A 154 -5.46 -18.44 -1.30
C PRO A 154 -4.08 -17.77 -1.47
N PHE A 155 -3.66 -16.89 -0.57
CA PHE A 155 -2.44 -16.10 -0.73
C PHE A 155 -1.16 -16.95 -0.78
N LYS A 156 -1.17 -18.13 -0.16
CA LYS A 156 -0.06 -19.08 -0.17
C LYS A 156 0.12 -19.71 -1.55
N SER A 157 -0.94 -20.23 -2.16
CA SER A 157 -0.86 -20.78 -3.53
C SER A 157 -0.58 -19.70 -4.58
N LEU A 158 -0.96 -18.45 -4.30
CA LEU A 158 -0.59 -17.27 -5.09
C LEU A 158 0.81 -16.72 -4.77
N GLU A 159 1.62 -17.42 -3.97
CA GLU A 159 3.01 -17.04 -3.66
C GLU A 159 3.16 -15.59 -3.16
N SER A 160 2.19 -15.13 -2.35
CA SER A 160 2.23 -13.79 -1.78
C SER A 160 3.43 -13.62 -0.84
N ALA A 161 4.24 -12.59 -1.09
CA ALA A 161 5.41 -12.26 -0.27
C ALA A 161 5.06 -11.46 1.01
N MET A 162 3.78 -11.14 1.25
CA MET A 162 3.39 -10.37 2.44
C MET A 162 3.64 -11.20 3.71
N PRO A 163 4.46 -10.75 4.66
CA PRO A 163 4.73 -11.52 5.87
C PRO A 163 3.51 -11.56 6.80
N PRO A 164 3.37 -12.62 7.63
CA PRO A 164 2.35 -12.64 8.68
C PRO A 164 2.74 -11.67 9.81
N PHE A 165 1.84 -10.75 10.16
CA PHE A 165 2.08 -9.81 11.26
C PHE A 165 1.44 -10.25 12.59
N GLY A 166 0.70 -11.37 12.59
CA GLY A 166 0.00 -11.90 13.77
C GLY A 166 0.87 -12.09 15.01
N GLY A 167 2.12 -12.54 14.81
CA GLY A 167 3.12 -12.73 15.88
C GLY A 167 4.05 -11.54 16.11
N GLN A 168 3.91 -10.46 15.35
CA GLN A 168 4.80 -9.28 15.41
C GLN A 168 4.08 -8.03 15.92
N LEU A 169 2.77 -7.94 15.66
CA LEU A 169 1.91 -6.82 16.04
C LEU A 169 0.78 -7.35 16.91
N THR A 170 0.40 -6.61 17.94
CA THR A 170 -0.83 -6.89 18.70
C THR A 170 -2.07 -6.69 17.82
N PRO A 171 -3.23 -7.27 18.18
CA PRO A 171 -4.49 -7.00 17.48
C PRO A 171 -4.78 -5.50 17.32
N GLN A 172 -4.58 -4.71 18.37
CA GLN A 172 -4.80 -3.26 18.33
C GLN A 172 -3.87 -2.57 17.33
N GLN A 173 -2.61 -2.95 17.27
CA GLN A 173 -1.65 -2.37 16.32
C GLN A 173 -2.00 -2.69 14.87
N ARG A 174 -2.55 -3.87 14.59
CA ARG A 174 -3.04 -4.21 13.25
C ARG A 174 -4.25 -3.35 12.86
N TRP A 175 -5.19 -3.14 13.79
CA TRP A 175 -6.28 -2.18 13.57
C TRP A 175 -5.77 -0.76 13.37
N ASP A 176 -4.81 -0.29 14.17
CA ASP A 176 -4.24 1.05 14.03
C ASP A 176 -3.68 1.26 12.60
N VAL A 177 -2.97 0.28 12.03
CA VAL A 177 -2.46 0.33 10.63
C VAL A 177 -3.59 0.38 9.61
N LEU A 178 -4.63 -0.44 9.80
CA LEU A 178 -5.80 -0.43 8.91
C LEU A 178 -6.53 0.92 8.97
N THR A 179 -6.69 1.49 10.17
CA THR A 179 -7.25 2.84 10.36
C THR A 179 -6.40 3.92 9.69
N TYR A 180 -5.07 3.78 9.71
CA TYR A 180 -4.18 4.68 8.98
C TYR A 180 -4.42 4.61 7.46
N ILE A 181 -4.44 3.41 6.88
CA ILE A 181 -4.71 3.19 5.45
C ILE A 181 -6.06 3.80 5.06
N HIS A 182 -7.10 3.49 5.83
CA HIS A 182 -8.45 3.99 5.59
C HIS A 182 -8.52 5.52 5.61
N ARG A 183 -7.89 6.19 6.58
CA ARG A 183 -7.97 7.65 6.71
C ARG A 183 -7.03 8.39 5.75
N ASP A 184 -5.81 7.90 5.54
CA ASP A 184 -4.80 8.63 4.77
C ASP A 184 -4.87 8.32 3.26
N PHE A 185 -5.25 7.10 2.85
CA PHE A 185 -5.34 6.73 1.43
C PHE A 185 -6.78 6.73 0.89
N HIS A 186 -7.78 6.42 1.73
CA HIS A 186 -9.19 6.37 1.29
C HIS A 186 -10.00 7.61 1.69
N HIS A 187 -9.45 8.43 2.59
CA HIS A 187 -10.09 9.63 3.14
C HIS A 187 -11.38 9.34 3.94
N GLY A 188 -11.45 8.16 4.56
CA GLY A 188 -12.63 7.72 5.31
C GLY A 188 -13.63 6.96 4.44
N PHE A 189 -14.78 6.63 5.03
CA PHE A 189 -15.95 6.19 4.25
C PHE A 189 -16.48 7.40 3.48
N GLN A 190 -16.38 7.35 2.16
CA GLN A 190 -16.94 8.37 1.28
C GLN A 190 -18.41 8.01 1.06
N ASP A 191 -19.32 8.95 1.31
CA ASP A 191 -20.70 8.80 0.87
C ASP A 191 -20.66 8.79 -0.67
N ASP A 192 -21.17 7.73 -1.31
CA ASP A 192 -21.36 7.66 -2.76
C ASP A 192 -22.47 8.65 -3.18
N ALA A 193 -22.29 9.94 -2.89
CA ALA A 193 -23.13 11.01 -3.37
C ALA A 193 -22.51 11.53 -4.66
N ASP A 194 -22.86 10.88 -5.78
CA ASP A 194 -23.06 11.47 -7.12
C ASP A 194 -23.58 10.41 -8.12
#